data_AF-A0A7Y4TJ17-F1
#
_entry.id   AF-A0A7Y4TJ17-F1
#
_cell.length_a   1.000
_cell.length_b   1.000
_cell.length_c   1.000
_cell.angle_alpha   90.00
_cell.angle_beta   90.00
_cell.angle_gamma   90.00
#
_symmetry.space_group_name_H-M   'P 1'
#
loop_
_entity.id
_entity.type
_entity.pdbx_description
1 polymer ?
#
loop_
_entity_poly.entity_id
_entity_poly.type
_entity_poly.pdbx_seq_one_letter_code
_entity_poly.pdbx_strand_id
1 'polypeptide(L)' 'YNGFLAVGLFWGLISGQRQIKVFFLVCVVLAGIFGGLTAKTSILFTQALPAIIALACVIFASRDSTE' A
#
# COMPACT_ATOMS: atom_id res chain seq x y z
N TYR A 1 3.14 -8.56 12.52
CA TYR A 1 4.01 -7.66 11.71
C TYR A 1 3.20 -6.77 10.76
N ASN A 2 2.29 -7.30 9.94
CA ASN A 2 1.48 -6.46 9.02
C ASN A 2 0.66 -5.33 9.70
N GLY A 3 0.37 -5.44 10.99
CA GLY A 3 -0.28 -4.38 11.77
C GLY A 3 0.50 -3.05 11.78
N PHE A 4 1.84 -3.06 11.75
CA PHE A 4 2.63 -1.83 11.65
C PHE A 4 2.38 -1.09 10.32
N LEU A 5 2.29 -1.85 9.22
CA LEU A 5 1.99 -1.30 7.90
C LEU A 5 0.56 -0.73 7.86
N ALA A 6 -0.40 -1.41 8.50
CA ALA A 6 -1.78 -0.93 8.60
C ALA A 6 -1.88 0.38 9.38
N VAL A 7 -1.20 0.49 10.53
CA VAL A 7 -1.16 1.73 11.33
C VAL A 7 -0.51 2.88 10.56
N GLY A 8 0.61 2.61 9.87
CA GLY A 8 1.27 3.62 9.05
C GLY A 8 0.39 4.13 7.89
N LEU A 9 -0.36 3.22 7.25
CA LEU A 9 -1.32 3.60 6.22
C LEU A 9 -2.49 4.42 6.79
N PHE A 10 -3.03 4.01 7.94
CA PHE A 10 -4.09 4.73 8.65
C PHE A 10 -3.63 6.14 9.06
N TRP A 11 -2.40 6.26 9.53
CA TRP A 11 -1.78 7.54 9.83
C TRP A 11 -1.64 8.40 8.56
N GLY A 12 -1.20 7.83 7.44
CA GLY A 12 -1.12 8.52 6.15
C GLY A 12 -2.49 9.02 5.65
N LEU A 13 -3.55 8.26 5.91
CA LEU A 13 -4.94 8.65 5.65
C LEU A 13 -5.35 9.87 6.47
N ILE A 14 -5.17 9.82 7.80
CA ILE A 14 -5.51 10.93 8.71
C ILE A 14 -4.68 12.18 8.39
N SER A 15 -3.39 12.00 8.17
CA SER A 15 -2.47 13.11 7.91
C SER A 15 -2.69 13.78 6.55
N GLY A 16 -3.43 13.15 5.62
CA GLY A 16 -3.59 13.63 4.25
C GLY A 16 -2.31 13.56 3.39
N GLN A 17 -1.15 13.25 3.98
CA GLN A 17 0.15 13.27 3.31
C GLN A 17 0.30 12.13 2.30
N ARG A 18 0.32 12.48 1.01
CA ARG A 18 0.51 11.54 -0.10
C ARG A 18 1.78 10.69 0.05
N GLN A 19 2.89 11.30 0.47
CA GLN A 19 4.18 10.63 0.60
C GLN A 19 4.10 9.45 1.60
N ILE A 20 3.42 9.65 2.72
CA ILE A 20 3.23 8.61 3.75
C ILE A 20 2.37 7.46 3.19
N LYS A 21 1.26 7.78 2.51
CA LYS A 21 0.39 6.77 1.87
C LYS A 21 1.17 5.93 0.86
N VAL A 22 1.92 6.58 -0.03
CA VAL A 22 2.72 5.92 -1.07
C VAL A 22 3.81 5.04 -0.45
N PHE A 23 4.56 5.56 0.52
CA PHE A 23 5.62 4.80 1.19
C PHE A 23 5.08 3.52 1.83
N PHE A 24 4.01 3.62 2.63
CA PHE A 24 3.42 2.44 3.27
C PHE A 24 2.78 1.49 2.27
N LEU A 25 2.13 1.98 1.21
CA LEU A 25 1.58 1.12 0.16
C LEU A 25 2.67 0.32 -0.56
N VAL A 26 3.79 0.95 -0.93
CA VAL A 26 4.94 0.24 -1.52
C VAL A 26 5.47 -0.84 -0.56
N CYS A 27 5.59 -0.53 0.73
CA CYS A 27 5.98 -1.51 1.74
C CYS A 27 5.00 -2.70 1.82
N VAL A 28 3.68 -2.44 1.75
CA VAL A 28 2.66 -3.51 1.75
C VAL A 28 2.75 -4.36 0.48
N VAL A 29 2.99 -3.76 -0.69
CA VAL A 29 3.20 -4.48 -1.95
C VAL A 29 4.40 -5.41 -1.84
N LEU A 30 5.55 -4.90 -1.39
CA LEU A 30 6.76 -5.72 -1.24
C LEU A 30 6.54 -6.85 -0.23
N ALA A 31 5.98 -6.55 0.94
CA ALA A 31 5.65 -7.57 1.94
C ALA A 31 4.67 -8.63 1.39
N GLY A 32 3.71 -8.22 0.57
CA GLY A 32 2.76 -9.11 -0.08
C GLY A 32 3.42 -10.01 -1.13
N ILE A 33 4.34 -9.48 -1.94
CA ILE A 33 5.10 -10.26 -2.93
C ILE A 33 6.00 -11.28 -2.22
N PHE A 34 6.85 -10.84 -1.30
CA PHE A 34 7.77 -11.73 -0.59
C PHE A 34 7.03 -12.78 0.25
N GLY A 35 5.96 -12.39 0.95
CA GLY A 35 5.12 -13.32 1.70
C GLY A 35 4.36 -14.29 0.79
N GLY A 36 3.90 -13.80 -0.36
CA GLY A 36 3.23 -14.59 -1.39
C GLY A 36 4.10 -15.66 -2.03
N LEU A 37 5.35 -15.31 -2.33
CA LEU A 37 6.33 -16.22 -2.93
C LEU A 37 6.91 -17.22 -1.91
N THR A 38 7.07 -16.80 -0.66
CA THR A 38 7.81 -17.59 0.35
C THR A 38 6.89 -18.40 1.26
N ALA A 39 5.75 -17.84 1.68
CA ALA A 39 4.90 -18.45 2.71
C ALA A 39 3.61 -19.05 2.13
N LYS A 40 2.81 -18.25 1.43
CA LYS A 40 1.53 -18.72 0.87
C LYS A 40 1.08 -17.86 -0.30
N THR A 41 0.84 -18.48 -1.45
CA THR A 41 0.41 -17.81 -2.69
C THR A 41 -0.85 -16.96 -2.51
N SER A 42 -1.75 -17.33 -1.58
CA SER A 42 -2.94 -16.51 -1.30
C SER A 42 -2.61 -15.08 -0.85
N ILE A 43 -1.42 -14.85 -0.27
CA ILE A 43 -0.96 -13.53 0.17
C ILE A 43 -0.77 -12.57 -1.02
N LEU A 44 -0.43 -13.09 -2.20
CA LEU A 44 -0.40 -12.27 -3.42
C LEU A 44 -1.78 -11.66 -3.71
N PHE A 45 -2.83 -12.44 -3.57
CA PHE A 45 -4.20 -12.00 -3.87
C PHE A 45 -4.85 -11.22 -2.73
N THR A 46 -4.59 -11.56 -1.46
CA THR A 46 -5.20 -10.87 -0.32
C THR A 46 -4.45 -9.62 0.15
N GLN A 47 -3.18 -9.45 -0.21
CA GLN A 47 -2.33 -8.35 0.28
C GLN A 47 -1.66 -7.58 -0.85
N ALA A 48 -0.91 -8.26 -1.75
CA ALA A 48 -0.17 -7.55 -2.80
C ALA A 48 -1.11 -6.89 -3.82
N LEU A 49 -2.09 -7.64 -4.34
CA LEU A 49 -3.05 -7.16 -5.33
C LEU A 49 -3.85 -5.92 -4.84
N PRO A 50 -4.54 -5.93 -3.67
CA PRO A 50 -5.25 -4.76 -3.20
C PRO A 50 -4.32 -3.58 -2.91
N ALA A 51 -3.09 -3.81 -2.44
CA ALA A 51 -2.12 -2.75 -2.21
C ALA A 51 -1.63 -2.10 -3.51
N ILE A 52 -1.43 -2.88 -4.58
CA ILE A 52 -1.10 -2.36 -5.92
C ILE A 52 -2.25 -1.49 -6.44
N ILE A 53 -3.50 -1.95 -6.32
CA ILE A 53 -4.68 -1.19 -6.75
C ILE A 53 -4.79 0.13 -5.98
N ALA A 54 -4.62 0.09 -4.65
CA ALA A 54 -4.62 1.28 -3.82
C ALA A 54 -3.47 2.23 -4.16
N LEU A 55 -2.27 1.72 -4.44
CA LEU A 55 -1.12 2.53 -4.85
C LEU A 55 -1.38 3.23 -6.18
N ALA A 56 -1.92 2.50 -7.17
CA ALA A 56 -2.32 3.08 -8.44
C ALA A 56 -3.37 4.19 -8.22
N CYS A 57 -4.42 3.92 -7.43
CA CYS A 57 -5.45 4.91 -7.11
C CYS A 57 -4.85 6.16 -6.44
N VAL A 58 -3.96 5.99 -5.47
CA VAL A 58 -3.26 7.11 -4.81
C VAL A 58 -2.40 7.87 -5.79
N ILE A 59 -1.77 7.25 -6.78
CA ILE A 59 -0.96 7.96 -7.79
C ILE A 59 -1.84 8.69 -8.80
N PHE A 60 -2.92 8.08 -9.29
CA PHE A 60 -3.80 8.66 -10.32
C PHE A 60 -4.71 9.75 -9.77
N ALA A 61 -5.39 9.55 -8.64
CA ALA A 61 -6.22 10.56 -7.98
C ALA A 61 -5.43 11.80 -7.54
N SER A 62 -4.11 11.67 -7.55
CA SER A 62 -3.17 12.66 -7.09
C SER A 62 -2.61 13.56 -8.18
N ARG A 63 -2.84 13.21 -9.46
CA ARG A 63 -2.42 14.03 -10.60
C ARG A 63 -3.29 15.27 -10.77
N ASP A 64 -4.48 15.31 -10.15
CA ASP A 64 -5.43 16.44 -10.21
C ASP A 64 -5.07 17.65 -9.33
N SER A 65 -4.05 17.58 -8.46
CA SER A 65 -3.70 18.71 -7.56
C SER A 65 -2.51 19.56 -8.04
N THR A 66 -2.14 19.43 -9.31
CA THR A 66 -1.17 20.29 -9.99
C THR A 66 -1.83 20.89 -11.23
N GLU A 67 -2.83 21.74 -10.99
CA GLU A 67 -3.25 22.82 -11.89
C GLU A 67 -3.34 24.11 -11.05
#